data_AF-A0A0J1GKN6-F1
#
_entry.id   AF-A0A0J1GKN6-F1
#
_cell.length_a   1.000
_cell.length_b   1.000
_cell.length_c   1.000
_cell.angle_alpha   90.00
_cell.angle_beta   90.00
_cell.angle_gamma   90.00
#
_symmetry.space_group_name_H-M   'P 1'
#
loop_
_entity.id
_entity.type
_entity.pdbx_description
1 polymer ?
#
loop_
_entity_poly.entity_id
_entity_poly.type
_entity_poly.pdbx_seq_one_letter_code
_entity_poly.pdbx_strand_id
1 'polypeptide(L)'
;MEIKIKDALFGGAINGAINGYIASYHFKGMKSVPMSLNMISNSEVTVWGQAISLTFGLGIILSLITSALFIQQLKKTHPEHLSQIPTGFFRHLIPIALTQAATLFGWFVALAIIWTKCIGEVMVSPSSAVTLVGLFAFCISVLVEVGTKKSLIYKKVNVLAQQKH
;
A
#
# COMPACT_ATOMS: atom_id res chain seq x y z
N MET A 1 -16.36 5.79 -15.83
CA MET A 1 -14.92 5.44 -15.76
C MET A 1 -14.78 4.26 -14.82
N GLU A 2 -14.50 3.07 -15.35
CA GLU A 2 -14.47 1.83 -14.56
C GLU A 2 -13.04 1.53 -14.09
N ILE A 3 -12.87 1.23 -12.79
CA ILE A 3 -11.57 0.82 -12.24
C ILE A 3 -11.40 -0.67 -12.52
N LYS A 4 -10.52 -1.01 -13.47
CA LYS A 4 -10.20 -2.40 -13.80
C LYS A 4 -9.35 -3.02 -12.69
N ILE A 5 -10.00 -3.80 -11.81
CA ILE A 5 -9.32 -4.52 -10.71
C ILE A 5 -8.25 -5.50 -11.24
N LYS A 6 -8.44 -6.04 -12.46
CA LYS A 6 -7.48 -6.94 -13.11
C LYS A 6 -6.08 -6.32 -13.26
N ASP A 7 -6.01 -5.03 -13.60
CA ASP A 7 -4.72 -4.33 -13.75
C ASP A 7 -4.02 -4.22 -12.40
N ALA A 8 -4.78 -3.91 -11.33
CA ALA A 8 -4.28 -3.84 -9.97
C ALA A 8 -3.82 -5.21 -9.44
N LEU A 9 -4.50 -6.29 -9.80
CA LEU A 9 -4.08 -7.66 -9.45
C LEU A 9 -2.74 -8.02 -10.11
N PHE A 10 -2.56 -7.68 -11.39
CA PHE A 10 -1.31 -7.95 -12.10
C PHE A 10 -0.14 -7.12 -11.53
N GLY A 11 -0.34 -5.82 -11.35
CA GLY A 11 0.66 -4.95 -10.71
C GLY A 11 0.98 -5.36 -9.26
N GLY A 12 -0.04 -5.81 -8.53
CA GLY A 12 0.12 -6.39 -7.20
C GLY A 12 0.96 -7.65 -7.21
N ALA A 13 0.76 -8.56 -8.17
CA ALA A 13 1.52 -9.81 -8.26
C ALA A 13 3.02 -9.55 -8.47
N ILE A 14 3.35 -8.60 -9.34
CA ILE A 14 4.74 -8.17 -9.58
C ILE A 14 5.34 -7.58 -8.31
N ASN A 15 4.64 -6.66 -7.64
CA ASN A 15 5.12 -6.07 -6.39
C ASN A 15 5.30 -7.11 -5.29
N GLY A 16 4.36 -8.06 -5.16
CA GLY A 16 4.45 -9.15 -4.21
C GLY A 16 5.69 -10.02 -4.44
N ALA A 17 5.98 -10.36 -5.69
CA ALA A 17 7.17 -11.13 -6.05
C ALA A 17 8.47 -10.37 -5.74
N ILE A 18 8.55 -9.08 -6.09
CA ILE A 18 9.72 -8.24 -5.80
C ILE A 18 9.97 -8.12 -4.30
N ASN A 19 8.92 -7.81 -3.52
CA ASN A 19 9.07 -7.64 -2.07
C ASN A 19 9.33 -8.96 -1.34
N GLY A 20 8.76 -10.07 -1.82
CA GLY A 20 9.14 -11.40 -1.33
C GLY A 20 10.62 -11.71 -1.61
N TYR A 21 11.11 -11.41 -2.82
CA TYR A 21 12.52 -11.58 -3.14
C TYR A 21 13.42 -10.73 -2.23
N ILE A 22 13.09 -9.45 -2.01
CA ILE A 22 13.82 -8.58 -1.08
C ILE A 22 13.79 -9.19 0.35
N ALA A 23 12.62 -9.61 0.82
CA ALA A 23 12.46 -10.23 2.14
C ALA A 23 13.31 -11.50 2.31
N SER A 24 13.57 -12.25 1.23
CA SER A 24 14.43 -13.44 1.28
C SER A 24 15.87 -13.12 1.70
N TYR A 25 16.37 -11.93 1.35
CA TYR A 25 17.66 -11.45 1.83
C TYR A 25 17.61 -11.04 3.30
N HIS A 26 16.53 -10.38 3.72
CA HIS A 26 16.34 -9.97 5.12
C HIS A 26 16.27 -11.16 6.09
N PHE A 27 15.69 -12.28 5.66
CA PHE A 27 15.58 -13.49 6.48
C PHE A 27 16.72 -14.49 6.28
N LYS A 28 17.73 -14.15 5.46
CA LYS A 28 18.84 -15.06 5.15
C LYS A 28 19.66 -15.36 6.41
N GLY A 29 19.85 -16.64 6.69
CA GLY A 29 20.62 -17.11 7.85
C GLY A 29 19.82 -17.19 9.16
N MET A 30 18.54 -16.78 9.17
CA MET A 30 17.66 -16.98 10.31
C MET A 30 17.16 -18.44 10.33
N LYS A 31 17.10 -19.07 11.51
CA LYS A 31 16.51 -20.42 11.68
C LYS A 31 14.98 -20.36 11.74
N SER A 32 14.46 -19.28 12.32
CA SER A 32 13.05 -18.97 12.46
C SER A 32 12.89 -17.46 12.49
N VAL A 33 11.74 -16.98 12.03
CA VAL A 33 11.41 -15.56 11.97
C VAL A 33 10.21 -15.31 12.87
N PRO A 34 10.30 -14.34 13.80
CA PRO A 34 9.18 -13.98 14.66
C PRO A 34 8.08 -13.26 13.88
N MET A 35 6.84 -13.70 14.10
CA MET A 35 5.62 -13.00 13.69
C MET A 35 5.00 -12.30 14.89
N SER A 36 5.63 -11.21 15.32
CA SER A 36 5.20 -10.37 16.45
C SER A 36 5.48 -8.89 16.17
N LEU A 37 4.95 -8.03 17.04
CA LEU A 37 5.10 -6.57 16.96
C LEU A 37 6.29 -6.05 17.80
N ASN A 38 7.46 -6.68 17.69
CA ASN A 38 8.71 -6.13 18.26
C ASN A 38 9.31 -5.08 17.30
N MET A 39 8.55 -4.03 16.96
CA MET A 39 9.01 -2.97 16.05
C MET A 39 9.75 -1.82 16.74
N ILE A 40 9.61 -1.69 18.07
CA ILE A 40 10.16 -0.54 18.81
C ILE A 40 11.61 -0.83 19.27
N SER A 41 11.99 -2.11 19.39
CA SER A 41 13.37 -2.52 19.59
C SER A 41 14.00 -2.82 18.24
N ASN A 42 15.01 -2.05 17.83
CA ASN A 42 15.81 -2.29 16.61
C ASN A 42 16.58 -3.64 16.59
N SER A 43 16.27 -4.57 17.50
CA SER A 43 17.02 -5.80 17.69
C SER A 43 16.59 -6.96 16.79
N GLU A 44 15.35 -6.98 16.26
CA GLU A 44 14.81 -8.15 15.55
C GLU A 44 14.02 -7.83 14.28
N VAL A 45 14.30 -8.59 13.21
CA VAL A 45 13.56 -8.53 11.95
C VAL A 45 12.34 -9.45 12.05
N THR A 46 11.14 -8.87 12.04
CA THR A 46 9.86 -9.60 12.16
C THR A 46 9.02 -9.53 10.88
N VAL A 47 8.10 -10.48 10.68
CA VAL A 47 7.16 -10.47 9.54
C VAL A 47 6.27 -9.21 9.57
N TRP A 48 5.69 -8.89 10.73
CA TRP A 48 4.84 -7.70 10.91
C TRP A 48 5.62 -6.41 10.73
N GLY A 49 6.86 -6.34 11.20
CA GLY A 49 7.71 -5.17 11.04
C GLY A 49 8.04 -4.86 9.58
N GLN A 50 8.33 -5.88 8.78
CA GLN A 50 8.50 -5.74 7.34
C GLN A 50 7.20 -5.30 6.66
N ALA A 51 6.08 -5.96 6.95
CA ALA A 51 4.78 -5.62 6.36
C ALA A 51 4.38 -4.16 6.64
N ILE A 52 4.55 -3.70 7.88
CA ILE A 52 4.19 -2.33 8.27
C ILE A 52 5.13 -1.30 7.63
N SER A 53 6.44 -1.56 7.60
CA SER A 53 7.39 -0.69 6.89
C SER A 53 7.04 -0.54 5.40
N LEU A 54 6.62 -1.65 4.77
CA LEU A 54 6.15 -1.67 3.38
C LEU A 54 4.87 -0.86 3.20
N THR A 55 3.89 -0.92 4.11
CA THR A 55 2.64 -0.14 3.96
C THR A 55 2.91 1.36 3.79
N PHE A 56 3.86 1.90 4.56
CA PHE A 56 4.15 3.33 4.52
C PHE A 56 5.03 3.69 3.32
N GLY A 57 6.18 3.02 3.17
CA GLY A 57 7.13 3.33 2.09
C GLY A 57 6.54 3.04 0.71
N LEU A 58 6.08 1.81 0.50
CA LEU A 58 5.52 1.37 -0.78
C LEU A 58 4.17 2.06 -1.05
N GLY A 59 3.35 2.30 -0.03
CA GLY A 59 2.05 2.93 -0.19
C GLY A 59 2.12 4.34 -0.76
N ILE A 60 3.08 5.15 -0.31
CA ILE A 60 3.30 6.50 -0.86
C ILE A 60 3.76 6.40 -2.31
N ILE A 61 4.79 5.60 -2.60
CA ILE A 61 5.37 5.48 -3.93
C ILE A 61 4.34 4.99 -4.94
N LEU A 62 3.61 3.92 -4.60
CA LEU A 62 2.57 3.36 -5.47
C LEU A 62 1.44 4.36 -5.68
N SER A 63 0.97 5.05 -4.65
CA SER A 63 -0.10 6.03 -4.83
C SER A 63 0.31 7.17 -5.77
N LEU A 64 1.56 7.66 -5.67
CA LEU A 64 2.07 8.68 -6.58
C LEU A 64 2.20 8.17 -8.02
N ILE A 65 2.79 6.99 -8.22
CA ILE A 65 2.93 6.37 -9.55
C ILE A 65 1.56 6.09 -10.16
N THR A 66 0.65 5.46 -9.41
CA THR A 66 -0.72 5.19 -9.83
C THR A 66 -1.42 6.49 -10.23
N SER A 67 -1.27 7.56 -9.43
CA SER A 67 -1.89 8.85 -9.75
C SER A 67 -1.36 9.41 -11.07
N ALA A 68 -0.05 9.41 -11.27
CA ALA A 68 0.58 9.93 -12.48
C ALA A 68 0.16 9.13 -13.73
N LEU A 69 0.25 7.81 -13.67
CA LEU A 69 -0.13 6.93 -14.78
C LEU A 69 -1.62 7.04 -15.10
N PHE A 70 -2.47 7.10 -14.09
CA PHE A 70 -3.91 7.25 -14.27
C PHE A 70 -4.24 8.58 -14.94
N ILE A 71 -3.67 9.70 -14.49
CA ILE A 71 -3.87 11.01 -15.12
C ILE A 71 -3.38 11.00 -16.57
N GLN A 72 -2.21 10.40 -16.86
CA GLN A 72 -1.70 10.29 -18.23
C GLN A 72 -2.61 9.44 -19.13
N GLN A 73 -3.15 8.34 -18.61
CA GLN A 73 -4.10 7.50 -19.34
C GLN A 73 -5.37 8.28 -19.66
N LEU A 74 -5.89 9.04 -18.69
CA LEU A 74 -7.08 9.88 -18.89
C LEU A 74 -6.86 10.99 -19.92
N LYS A 75 -5.68 11.59 -19.98
CA LYS A 75 -5.33 12.54 -21.05
C LYS A 75 -5.48 11.94 -22.45
N LYS A 76 -5.24 10.63 -22.60
CA LYS A 76 -5.29 9.94 -23.89
C LYS A 76 -6.69 9.42 -24.20
N THR A 77 -7.39 8.85 -23.23
CA THR A 77 -8.63 8.11 -23.47
C THR A 77 -9.89 8.90 -23.18
N HIS A 78 -9.83 9.91 -22.30
CA HIS A 78 -10.98 10.67 -21.81
C HIS A 78 -10.62 12.16 -21.56
N PRO A 79 -10.12 12.90 -22.57
CA PRO A 79 -9.70 14.29 -22.41
C PRO A 79 -10.81 15.20 -21.87
N GLU A 80 -12.08 14.90 -22.16
CA GLU A 80 -13.28 15.61 -21.68
C GLU A 80 -13.42 15.60 -20.14
N HIS A 81 -12.89 14.56 -19.49
CA HIS A 81 -12.96 14.40 -18.03
C HIS A 81 -11.73 14.98 -17.31
N LEU A 82 -10.74 15.52 -18.03
CA LEU A 82 -9.49 15.96 -17.41
C LEU A 82 -9.67 17.12 -16.43
N SER A 83 -10.56 18.05 -16.75
CA SER A 83 -10.94 19.19 -15.91
C SER A 83 -11.67 18.75 -14.62
N GLN A 84 -12.00 17.46 -14.51
CA GLN A 84 -12.66 16.86 -13.35
C GLN A 84 -11.67 16.16 -12.40
N ILE A 85 -10.42 15.98 -12.80
CA ILE A 85 -9.42 15.27 -12.00
C ILE A 85 -8.47 16.27 -11.34
N PRO A 86 -8.22 16.16 -10.02
CA PRO A 86 -7.25 17.00 -9.35
C PRO A 86 -5.81 16.61 -9.77
N THR A 87 -5.12 17.48 -10.51
CA THR A 87 -3.80 17.20 -11.10
C THR A 87 -2.61 17.82 -10.36
N GLY A 88 -2.86 18.73 -9.41
CA GLY A 88 -1.79 19.40 -8.67
C GLY A 88 -0.99 18.44 -7.78
N PHE A 89 0.30 18.27 -8.06
CA PHE A 89 1.19 17.32 -7.35
C PHE A 89 1.20 17.55 -5.83
N PHE A 90 1.59 18.74 -5.38
CA PHE A 90 1.67 19.07 -3.95
C PHE A 90 0.30 19.22 -3.28
N ARG A 91 -0.67 19.82 -3.98
CA ARG A 91 -1.99 20.13 -3.40
C ARG A 91 -2.92 18.92 -3.33
N HIS A 92 -2.74 17.94 -4.21
CA HIS A 92 -3.67 16.82 -4.34
C HIS A 92 -2.99 15.47 -4.27
N LEU A 93 -1.95 15.21 -5.06
CA LEU A 93 -1.36 13.87 -5.16
C LEU A 93 -0.61 13.47 -3.89
N ILE A 94 0.24 14.35 -3.33
CA ILE A 94 0.94 14.08 -2.07
C ILE A 94 -0.05 13.82 -0.93
N PRO A 95 -1.07 14.67 -0.67
CA PRO A 95 -2.05 14.39 0.37
C PRO A 95 -2.82 13.09 0.17
N ILE A 96 -3.15 12.72 -1.08
CA ILE A 96 -3.79 11.43 -1.37
C ILE A 96 -2.84 10.29 -1.00
N ALA A 97 -1.58 10.35 -1.45
CA ALA A 97 -0.58 9.32 -1.17
C ALA A 97 -0.33 9.15 0.33
N LEU A 98 -0.15 10.26 1.06
CA LEU A 98 0.02 10.25 2.52
C LEU A 98 -1.21 9.70 3.23
N THR A 99 -2.42 10.09 2.82
CA THR A 99 -3.66 9.60 3.43
C THR A 99 -3.80 8.10 3.23
N GLN A 100 -3.57 7.60 2.02
CA GLN A 100 -3.66 6.16 1.71
C GLN A 100 -2.61 5.36 2.47
N ALA A 101 -1.36 5.83 2.48
CA ALA A 101 -0.27 5.20 3.20
C ALA A 101 -0.51 5.20 4.72
N ALA A 102 -0.90 6.33 5.31
CA ALA A 102 -1.20 6.43 6.73
C ALA A 102 -2.41 5.58 7.14
N THR A 103 -3.45 5.52 6.30
CA THR A 103 -4.64 4.68 6.56
C THR A 103 -4.27 3.20 6.58
N LEU A 104 -3.54 2.72 5.56
CA LEU A 104 -3.11 1.33 5.50
C LEU A 104 -2.11 0.98 6.61
N PHE A 105 -1.16 1.88 6.88
CA PHE A 105 -0.24 1.75 8.01
C PHE A 105 -1.00 1.58 9.32
N GLY A 106 -1.96 2.47 9.62
CA GLY A 106 -2.78 2.41 10.82
C GLY A 106 -3.55 1.09 10.95
N TRP A 107 -4.16 0.62 9.85
CA TRP A 107 -4.86 -0.66 9.83
C TRP A 107 -3.93 -1.85 10.04
N PHE A 108 -2.76 -1.89 9.41
CA PHE A 108 -1.80 -2.98 9.57
C PHE A 108 -1.18 -3.00 10.96
N VAL A 109 -0.89 -1.83 11.55
CA VAL A 109 -0.46 -1.72 12.95
C VAL A 109 -1.56 -2.26 13.87
N ALA A 110 -2.81 -1.85 13.68
CA ALA A 110 -3.92 -2.34 14.50
C ALA A 110 -4.09 -3.87 14.39
N LEU A 111 -4.03 -4.42 13.16
CA LEU A 111 -4.08 -5.86 12.92
C LEU A 111 -2.93 -6.60 13.59
N ALA A 112 -1.71 -6.07 13.49
CA ALA A 112 -0.55 -6.67 14.13
C ALA A 112 -0.68 -6.64 15.66
N ILE A 113 -1.21 -5.56 16.26
CA ILE A 113 -1.44 -5.46 17.72
C ILE A 113 -2.46 -6.52 18.15
N ILE A 114 -3.57 -6.62 17.43
CA ILE A 114 -4.61 -7.63 17.71
C ILE A 114 -4.03 -9.04 17.58
N TRP A 115 -3.26 -9.30 16.53
CA TRP A 115 -2.58 -10.57 16.33
C TRP A 115 -1.67 -10.92 17.51
N THR A 116 -0.73 -10.03 17.85
CA THR A 116 0.21 -10.26 18.95
C THR A 116 -0.50 -10.41 20.29
N LYS A 117 -1.63 -9.72 20.52
CA LYS A 117 -2.40 -9.84 21.77
C LYS A 117 -3.22 -11.12 21.85
N CYS A 118 -3.81 -11.58 20.75
CA CYS A 118 -4.71 -12.74 20.74
C CYS A 118 -3.98 -14.06 20.49
N ILE A 119 -2.95 -14.06 19.66
CA ILE A 119 -2.24 -15.27 19.21
C ILE A 119 -0.84 -15.35 19.86
N GLY A 120 -0.23 -14.22 20.18
CA GLY A 120 1.12 -14.16 20.72
C GLY A 120 2.20 -14.12 19.63
N GLU A 121 3.43 -14.42 20.03
CA GLU A 121 4.58 -14.52 19.14
C GLU A 121 4.62 -15.91 18.49
N VAL A 122 4.40 -15.96 17.18
CA VAL A 122 4.48 -17.19 16.39
C VAL A 122 5.80 -17.20 15.64
N MET A 123 6.58 -18.26 15.83
CA MET A 123 7.81 -18.48 15.08
C MET A 123 7.49 -19.20 13.77
N VAL A 124 7.82 -18.58 12.65
CA VAL A 124 7.61 -19.16 11.32
C VAL A 124 8.94 -19.48 10.64
N SER A 125 8.92 -20.40 9.68
CA SER A 125 10.11 -20.65 8.87
C SER A 125 10.46 -19.42 8.02
N PRO A 126 11.74 -19.20 7.66
CA PRO A 126 12.15 -18.11 6.77
C PRO A 126 11.39 -18.11 5.44
N SER A 127 11.16 -19.29 4.85
CA SER A 127 10.39 -19.42 3.61
C SER A 127 8.95 -18.95 3.77
N SER A 128 8.30 -19.34 4.88
CA SER A 128 6.94 -18.87 5.20
C SER A 128 6.90 -17.35 5.42
N ALA A 129 7.90 -16.78 6.09
CA ALA A 129 8.02 -15.34 6.30
C ALA A 129 8.15 -14.59 4.96
N VAL A 130 8.97 -15.08 4.03
CA VAL A 130 9.09 -14.53 2.67
C VAL A 130 7.74 -14.53 1.95
N THR A 131 7.03 -15.66 1.97
CA THR A 131 5.72 -15.77 1.33
C THR A 131 4.71 -14.81 1.94
N LEU A 132 4.68 -14.68 3.27
CA LEU A 132 3.79 -13.75 3.97
C LEU A 132 4.10 -12.29 3.61
N VAL A 133 5.38 -11.88 3.60
CA VAL A 133 5.76 -10.52 3.21
C VAL A 133 5.37 -10.23 1.75
N GLY A 134 5.60 -11.18 0.85
CA GLY A 134 5.17 -11.05 -0.55
C GLY A 134 3.65 -10.91 -0.68
N LEU A 135 2.88 -11.69 0.08
CA LEU A 135 1.41 -11.61 0.10
C LEU A 135 0.93 -10.27 0.66
N PHE A 136 1.54 -9.76 1.72
CA PHE A 136 1.21 -8.44 2.25
C PHE A 136 1.51 -7.34 1.23
N ALA A 137 2.68 -7.37 0.58
CA ALA A 137 3.02 -6.42 -0.47
C ALA A 137 2.01 -6.47 -1.62
N PHE A 138 1.61 -7.66 -2.07
CA PHE A 138 0.54 -7.84 -3.06
C PHE A 138 -0.77 -7.14 -2.63
N CYS A 139 -1.26 -7.45 -1.43
CA CYS A 139 -2.49 -6.89 -0.90
C CYS A 139 -2.42 -5.36 -0.78
N ILE A 140 -1.31 -4.84 -0.25
CA ILE A 140 -1.05 -3.41 -0.13
C ILE A 140 -1.10 -2.74 -1.51
N SER A 141 -0.42 -3.30 -2.51
CA SER A 141 -0.42 -2.74 -3.86
C SER A 141 -1.81 -2.65 -4.47
N VAL A 142 -2.61 -3.71 -4.36
CA VAL A 142 -3.98 -3.72 -4.88
C VAL A 142 -4.83 -2.67 -4.17
N LEU A 143 -4.76 -2.60 -2.84
CA LEU A 143 -5.54 -1.66 -2.04
C LEU A 143 -5.15 -0.20 -2.34
N VAL A 144 -3.85 0.10 -2.41
CA VAL A 144 -3.34 1.44 -2.72
C VAL A 144 -3.76 1.87 -4.12
N GLU A 145 -3.64 1.00 -5.11
CA GLU A 145 -3.96 1.34 -6.49
C GLU A 145 -5.45 1.67 -6.64
N VAL A 146 -6.32 0.79 -6.14
CA VAL A 146 -7.78 0.98 -6.19
C VAL A 146 -8.19 2.20 -5.35
N GLY A 147 -7.66 2.33 -4.14
CA GLY A 147 -7.95 3.45 -3.24
C GLY A 147 -7.53 4.81 -3.82
N THR A 148 -6.37 4.86 -4.46
CA THR A 148 -5.85 6.06 -5.13
C THR A 148 -6.73 6.45 -6.32
N LYS A 149 -7.04 5.51 -7.23
CA LYS A 149 -7.92 5.76 -8.37
C LYS A 149 -9.30 6.25 -7.93
N LYS A 150 -9.89 5.60 -6.91
CA LYS A 150 -11.16 6.05 -6.30
C LYS A 150 -11.04 7.46 -5.74
N SER A 151 -9.99 7.75 -4.98
CA SER A 151 -9.78 9.07 -4.37
C SER A 151 -9.66 10.19 -5.42
N LEU A 152 -8.98 9.93 -6.55
CA LEU A 152 -8.86 10.88 -7.64
C LEU A 152 -10.20 11.17 -8.32
N ILE A 153 -11.05 10.15 -8.48
CA ILE A 153 -12.40 10.31 -9.05
C ILE A 153 -13.32 11.05 -8.06
N TYR A 154 -13.26 10.71 -6.77
CA TYR A 154 -14.23 11.20 -5.76
C TYR A 154 -13.89 12.59 -5.18
N LYS A 155 -12.61 12.99 -5.13
CA LYS A 155 -12.17 14.23 -4.45
C LYS A 155 -12.77 15.52 -5.04
N LYS A 156 -13.37 15.49 -6.23
CA LYS A 156 -14.12 16.66 -6.77
C LYS A 156 -15.54 16.79 -6.21
N VAL A 157 -16.24 15.69 -5.87
CA VAL A 157 -17.63 15.76 -5.37
C VAL A 157 -17.70 16.59 -4.08
N ASN A 158 -16.70 16.46 -3.21
CA ASN A 158 -16.65 17.17 -1.94
C ASN A 158 -16.18 18.64 -2.07
N VAL A 159 -15.29 18.95 -3.02
CA VAL A 159 -14.80 20.33 -3.24
C VAL A 159 -15.87 21.20 -3.90
N LEU A 160 -16.67 20.65 -4.82
CA LEU A 160 -17.80 21.36 -5.43
C LEU A 160 -18.96 21.57 -4.43
N ALA A 161 -19.14 20.67 -3.46
CA ALA A 161 -20.08 20.85 -2.36
C ALA A 161 -19.63 21.96 -1.39
N GLN A 162 -18.32 22.11 -1.17
CA GLN A 162 -17.76 23.14 -0.29
C GLN A 162 -17.63 24.53 -0.93
N GLN A 163 -17.60 24.66 -2.26
CA GLN A 163 -17.61 25.96 -2.95
C GLN A 163 -19.01 26.58 -3.13
N LYS A 164 -20.08 25.91 -2.67
CA LYS A 164 -21.46 26.41 -2.72
C LYS A 164 -21.90 27.16 -1.45
N HIS A 165 -20.99 27.39 -0.52
CA HIS A 165 -21.18 28.22 0.67
C HIS A 165 -20.17 29.36 0.66
#